data_AF-A0AAE5M384-F1
#
_entry.id   AF-A0AAE5M384-F1
#
_cell.length_a   1.000
_cell.length_b   1.000
_cell.length_c   1.000
_cell.angle_alpha   90.00
_cell.angle_beta   90.00
_cell.angle_gamma   90.00
#
_symmetry.space_group_name_H-M   'P 1'
#
loop_
_entity.id
_entity.type
_entity.pdbx_description
1 polymer ?
#
loop_
_entity_poly.entity_id
_entity_poly.type
_entity_poly.pdbx_seq_one_letter_code
_entity_poly.pdbx_strand_id
1 'polypeptide(L)'
;MIKVGDKYFEMIEQYRDCFDEEQFANRYSEILDKYDFVVGDFGYEQLRLKGFYKDSNKKVEISKRFATIQDYLLEYCNFGCAYFILRRIPERELKKLRAQEEIEANASDKLHDVKIAPSLPSDQKQKDS
;
A
#
# COMPACT_ATOMS: atom_id res chain seq x y z
N MET A 1 4.67 0.69 -4.01
CA MET A 1 3.77 1.85 -4.10
C MET A 1 3.64 2.23 -5.56
N ILE A 2 2.43 2.55 -6.01
CA ILE A 2 2.14 2.95 -7.40
C ILE A 2 2.12 4.48 -7.47
N LYS A 3 2.68 5.08 -8.53
CA LYS A 3 2.76 6.54 -8.65
C LYS A 3 2.08 7.01 -9.93
N VAL A 4 1.00 7.76 -9.78
CA VAL A 4 0.30 8.39 -10.91
C VAL A 4 0.37 9.91 -10.78
N GLY A 5 1.19 10.54 -11.62
CA GLY A 5 1.53 11.95 -11.48
C GLY A 5 2.22 12.21 -10.14
N ASP A 6 1.65 13.10 -9.33
CA ASP A 6 2.14 13.40 -7.97
C ASP A 6 1.41 12.63 -6.86
N LYS A 7 0.55 11.68 -7.24
CA LYS A 7 -0.27 10.91 -6.30
C LYS A 7 0.32 9.52 -6.12
N TYR A 8 0.28 9.06 -4.87
CA TYR A 8 0.77 7.74 -4.48
C TYR A 8 -0.41 6.86 -4.11
N PHE A 9 -0.38 5.63 -4.59
CA PHE A 9 -1.39 4.63 -4.34
C PHE A 9 -0.75 3.36 -3.79
N GLU A 10 -1.48 2.72 -2.91
CA GLU A 10 -1.16 1.42 -2.35
C GLU A 10 -2.18 0.41 -2.86
N MET A 11 -1.69 -0.74 -3.30
CA MET A 11 -2.54 -1.83 -3.73
C MET A 11 -3.07 -2.55 -2.49
N ILE A 12 -4.40 -2.54 -2.33
CA ILE A 12 -5.08 -3.23 -1.24
C ILE A 12 -5.44 -4.65 -1.68
N GLU A 13 -6.00 -4.76 -2.87
CA GLU A 13 -6.45 -6.04 -3.41
C GLU A 13 -6.39 -6.03 -4.94
N GLN A 14 -6.07 -7.18 -5.52
CA GLN A 14 -6.16 -7.40 -6.96
C GLN A 14 -6.76 -8.77 -7.23
N TYR A 15 -7.55 -8.86 -8.28
CA TYR A 15 -8.12 -10.11 -8.75
C TYR A 15 -7.79 -10.32 -10.23
N ARG A 16 -7.21 -11.48 -10.56
CA ARG A 16 -6.76 -11.88 -11.91
C ARG A 16 -5.63 -11.02 -12.50
N ASP A 17 -4.78 -10.42 -11.65
CA ASP A 17 -3.59 -9.66 -12.06
C ASP A 17 -3.86 -8.63 -13.17
N CYS A 18 -5.04 -8.00 -13.14
CA CYS A 18 -5.49 -7.08 -14.19
C CYS A 18 -5.03 -5.63 -13.98
N PHE A 19 -4.23 -5.37 -12.95
CA PHE A 19 -3.77 -4.02 -12.67
C PHE A 19 -2.65 -3.65 -13.63
N ASP A 20 -2.86 -2.56 -14.36
CA ASP A 20 -1.91 -1.97 -15.29
C ASP A 20 -1.78 -0.48 -14.96
N GLU A 21 -0.56 -0.04 -14.63
CA GLU A 21 -0.28 1.32 -14.19
C GLU A 21 -0.52 2.35 -15.30
N GLU A 22 -0.23 2.03 -16.56
CA GLU A 22 -0.44 2.93 -17.69
C GLU A 22 -1.94 3.09 -17.98
N GLN A 23 -2.69 1.98 -18.01
CA GLN A 23 -4.15 2.02 -18.22
C GLN A 23 -4.84 2.77 -17.09
N PHE A 24 -4.42 2.53 -15.84
CA PHE A 24 -4.92 3.25 -14.69
C PHE A 24 -4.61 4.74 -14.78
N ALA A 25 -3.36 5.12 -15.07
CA ALA A 25 -2.95 6.52 -15.20
C ALA A 25 -3.71 7.25 -16.32
N ASN A 26 -3.90 6.60 -17.47
CA ASN A 26 -4.64 7.15 -18.60
C ASN A 26 -6.11 7.40 -18.28
N ARG A 27 -6.73 6.53 -17.45
CA ARG A 27 -8.15 6.64 -17.12
C ARG A 27 -8.44 7.41 -15.84
N TYR A 28 -7.42 7.64 -15.02
CA TYR A 28 -7.50 8.39 -13.79
C TYR A 28 -7.92 9.84 -14.06
N SER A 29 -8.77 10.38 -13.19
CA SER A 29 -9.27 11.75 -13.31
C SER A 29 -9.18 12.43 -11.94
N GLU A 30 -8.91 13.74 -11.95
CA GLU A 30 -8.81 14.57 -10.73
C GLU A 30 -10.08 14.53 -9.88
N ILE A 31 -11.25 14.23 -10.47
CA ILE A 31 -12.50 14.03 -9.71
C ILE A 31 -12.38 12.89 -8.69
N LEU A 32 -11.45 11.96 -8.89
CA LEU A 32 -11.17 10.84 -7.99
C LEU A 32 -10.34 11.26 -6.77
N ASP A 33 -9.70 12.43 -6.80
CA ASP A 33 -8.83 12.92 -5.72
C ASP A 33 -9.58 13.24 -4.43
N LYS A 34 -10.91 13.33 -4.48
CA LYS A 34 -11.72 13.50 -3.27
C LYS A 34 -11.90 12.20 -2.50
N TYR A 35 -11.60 11.05 -3.09
CA TYR A 35 -11.82 9.74 -2.48
C TYR A 35 -10.54 9.20 -1.84
N ASP A 36 -10.72 8.30 -0.87
CA ASP A 36 -9.62 7.63 -0.17
C ASP A 36 -9.21 6.35 -0.90
N PHE A 37 -10.17 5.70 -1.58
CA PHE A 37 -9.99 4.46 -2.30
C PHE A 37 -10.49 4.61 -3.74
N VAL A 38 -9.84 3.91 -4.66
CA VAL A 38 -10.21 3.81 -6.06
C VAL A 38 -10.30 2.35 -6.43
N VAL A 39 -11.47 1.94 -6.90
CA VAL A 39 -11.73 0.60 -7.41
C VAL A 39 -11.69 0.68 -8.92
N GLY A 40 -10.89 -0.17 -9.54
CA GLY A 40 -10.87 -0.39 -10.97
C GLY A 40 -11.54 -1.73 -11.29
N ASP A 41 -12.56 -1.72 -12.14
CA ASP A 41 -13.24 -2.93 -12.58
C ASP A 41 -13.33 -2.96 -14.12
N PHE A 42 -13.24 -4.16 -14.70
CA PHE A 42 -13.25 -4.33 -16.15
C PHE A 42 -14.63 -4.75 -16.65
N GLY A 43 -15.43 -3.78 -17.08
CA GLY A 43 -16.73 -4.01 -17.71
C GLY A 43 -16.60 -3.98 -19.23
N TYR A 44 -16.99 -5.05 -19.93
CA TYR A 44 -16.88 -5.15 -21.39
C TYR A 44 -15.46 -4.79 -21.91
N GLU A 45 -14.43 -5.28 -21.22
CA GLU A 45 -13.01 -5.00 -21.51
C GLU A 45 -12.58 -3.54 -21.34
N GLN A 46 -13.43 -2.68 -20.79
CA GLN A 46 -13.10 -1.29 -20.48
C GLN A 46 -12.86 -1.11 -18.99
N LEU A 47 -11.74 -0.46 -18.65
CA LEU A 47 -11.43 -0.07 -17.29
C LEU A 47 -12.38 1.04 -16.82
N ARG A 48 -13.14 0.74 -15.77
CA ARG A 48 -14.02 1.68 -15.07
C ARG A 48 -13.40 1.99 -13.72
N LEU A 49 -13.30 3.28 -13.39
CA LEU A 49 -12.78 3.73 -12.10
C LEU A 49 -13.91 4.31 -11.26
N LYS A 50 -14.03 3.80 -10.03
CA LYS A 50 -15.01 4.25 -9.04
C LYS A 50 -14.30 4.62 -7.74
N GLY A 51 -14.62 5.79 -7.20
CA GLY A 51 -14.04 6.26 -5.95
C GLY A 51 -14.91 5.96 -4.73
N PHE A 52 -14.27 5.59 -3.63
CA PHE A 52 -14.88 5.28 -2.33
C PHE A 52 -14.14 6.00 -1.18
N TYR A 53 -14.87 6.30 -0.12
CA TYR A 53 -14.36 6.91 1.10
C TYR A 53 -14.11 5.83 2.16
N LYS A 54 -13.23 6.14 3.11
CA LYS A 54 -13.09 5.32 4.32
C LYS A 54 -14.35 5.33 5.18
N ASP A 55 -14.56 4.25 5.92
CA ASP A 55 -15.76 4.04 6.76
C ASP A 55 -15.81 4.93 8.01
N SER A 56 -14.78 5.75 8.28
CA SER A 56 -14.70 6.58 9.48
C SER A 56 -15.76 7.70 9.56
N ASN A 57 -16.40 8.09 8.46
CA ASN A 57 -17.32 9.24 8.45
C ASN A 57 -18.79 8.83 8.25
N LYS A 58 -19.59 8.92 9.33
CA LYS A 58 -21.05 8.69 9.30
C LYS A 58 -21.82 9.63 8.35
N LYS A 59 -21.23 10.77 7.97
CA LYS A 59 -21.82 11.75 7.03
C LYS A 59 -21.65 11.36 5.55
N VAL A 60 -20.82 10.37 5.23
CA VAL A 60 -20.64 9.91 3.85
C VAL A 60 -21.80 8.97 3.48
N GLU A 61 -22.32 9.16 2.27
CA GLU A 61 -23.31 8.29 1.65
C GLU A 61 -22.84 6.82 1.71
N ILE A 62 -23.69 5.94 2.22
CA ILE A 62 -23.32 4.54 2.48
C ILE A 62 -22.81 3.84 1.21
N SER A 63 -23.40 4.14 0.06
CA SER A 63 -23.04 3.62 -1.27
C SER A 63 -21.60 3.93 -1.72
N LYS A 64 -20.92 4.88 -1.07
CA LYS A 64 -19.56 5.33 -1.41
C LYS A 64 -18.56 4.95 -0.32
N ARG A 65 -18.87 3.98 0.52
CA ARG A 65 -18.01 3.53 1.63
C ARG A 65 -17.14 2.36 1.21
N PHE A 66 -16.03 2.16 1.93
CA PHE A 66 -15.15 1.03 1.69
C PHE A 66 -15.90 -0.29 1.89
N ALA A 67 -16.73 -0.37 2.94
CA ALA A 67 -17.54 -1.55 3.22
C ALA A 67 -18.48 -1.97 2.07
N THR A 68 -18.92 -1.04 1.22
CA THR A 68 -19.84 -1.33 0.09
C THR A 68 -19.13 -1.63 -1.22
N ILE A 69 -17.79 -1.66 -1.24
CA ILE A 69 -17.03 -2.00 -2.45
C ILE A 69 -17.39 -3.41 -2.91
N GLN A 70 -17.53 -4.35 -1.98
CA GLN A 70 -17.88 -5.72 -2.31
C GLN A 70 -19.26 -5.81 -2.99
N ASP A 71 -20.25 -5.09 -2.46
CA ASP A 71 -21.58 -5.03 -3.04
C ASP A 71 -21.55 -4.40 -4.44
N TYR A 72 -20.77 -3.31 -4.62
CA TYR A 72 -20.56 -2.71 -5.94
C TYR A 72 -19.95 -3.69 -6.94
N LEU A 73 -18.93 -4.45 -6.53
CA LEU A 73 -18.32 -5.45 -7.42
C LEU A 73 -19.33 -6.55 -7.76
N LEU A 74 -20.12 -7.04 -6.80
CA LEU A 74 -21.13 -8.07 -7.07
C LEU A 74 -22.26 -7.59 -7.99
N GLU A 75 -22.65 -6.32 -7.89
CA GLU A 75 -23.75 -5.74 -8.69
C GLU A 75 -23.30 -5.35 -10.11
N TYR A 76 -22.08 -4.82 -10.27
CA TYR A 76 -21.61 -4.22 -11.52
C TYR A 76 -20.49 -4.99 -12.23
N CYS A 77 -19.76 -5.87 -11.53
CA CYS A 77 -18.68 -6.69 -12.09
C CYS A 77 -19.26 -8.10 -12.36
N ASN A 78 -19.44 -8.42 -13.65
CA ASN A 78 -19.96 -9.73 -14.07
C ASN A 78 -19.12 -10.90 -13.52
N PHE A 79 -19.64 -12.12 -13.52
CA PHE A 79 -18.87 -13.29 -13.07
C PHE A 79 -17.50 -13.39 -13.78
N GLY A 80 -16.42 -13.48 -13.00
CA GLY A 80 -15.06 -13.55 -13.52
C GLY A 80 -14.49 -12.22 -14.02
N CYS A 81 -15.20 -11.11 -13.83
CA CYS A 81 -14.70 -9.76 -14.06
C CYS A 81 -13.46 -9.51 -13.20
N ALA A 82 -12.40 -9.02 -13.83
CA ALA A 82 -11.18 -8.66 -13.14
C ALA A 82 -11.35 -7.28 -12.49
N TYR A 83 -10.75 -7.11 -11.31
CA TYR A 83 -10.82 -5.85 -10.59
C TYR A 83 -9.59 -5.65 -9.69
N PHE A 84 -9.38 -4.41 -9.29
CA PHE A 84 -8.36 -4.03 -8.32
C PHE A 84 -8.87 -2.91 -7.41
N ILE A 85 -8.31 -2.85 -6.21
CA ILE A 85 -8.62 -1.85 -5.20
C ILE A 85 -7.33 -1.15 -4.80
N LEU A 86 -7.28 0.16 -5.02
CA LEU A 86 -6.17 1.02 -4.62
C LEU A 86 -6.61 1.94 -3.49
N ARG A 87 -5.74 2.10 -2.49
CA ARG A 87 -5.83 3.15 -1.47
C ARG A 87 -4.94 4.30 -1.86
N ARG A 88 -5.45 5.52 -1.84
CA ARG A 88 -4.64 6.72 -2.03
C ARG A 88 -3.90 7.05 -0.75
N ILE A 89 -2.59 7.26 -0.88
CA ILE A 89 -1.71 7.70 0.21
C ILE A 89 -1.65 9.24 0.16
N PRO A 90 -2.22 9.95 1.15
CA PRO A 90 -2.09 11.40 1.21
C PRO A 90 -0.64 11.80 1.49
N GLU A 91 -0.23 12.98 1.03
CA GLU A 91 1.15 13.46 1.16
C GLU A 91 1.65 13.47 2.62
N ARG A 92 0.75 13.79 3.57
CA ARG A 92 1.07 13.75 5.01
C ARG A 92 1.48 12.35 5.48
N GLU A 93 0.84 11.31 4.95
CA GLU A 93 1.16 9.92 5.28
C GLU A 93 2.43 9.48 4.55
N LEU A 94 2.60 9.87 3.28
CA LEU A 94 3.83 9.62 2.53
C LEU A 94 5.08 10.19 3.23
N LYS A 95 4.99 11.42 3.75
CA LYS A 95 6.08 12.05 4.52
C LYS A 95 6.47 11.24 5.75
N LYS A 96 5.50 10.64 6.44
CA LYS A 96 5.76 9.79 7.60
C LYS A 96 6.43 8.48 7.21
N LEU A 97 5.93 7.82 6.15
CA LEU A 97 6.48 6.56 5.65
C LEU A 97 7.94 6.74 5.24
N ARG A 98 8.27 7.79 4.48
CA ARG A 98 9.65 8.10 4.09
C ARG A 98 10.57 8.43 5.27
N ALA A 99 10.09 9.22 6.22
CA ALA A 99 10.88 9.53 7.42
C ALA A 99 11.17 8.27 8.25
N GLN A 100 10.25 7.30 8.26
CA GLN A 100 10.41 6.04 8.97
C GLN A 100 11.40 5.10 8.26
N GLU A 101 11.35 5.03 6.93
CA GLU A 101 12.34 4.33 6.10
C GLU A 101 13.76 4.91 6.30
N GLU A 102 13.90 6.24 6.38
CA GLU A 102 15.19 6.89 6.68
C GLU A 102 15.72 6.52 8.07
N ILE A 103 14.86 6.47 9.09
CA ILE A 103 15.25 6.06 10.45
C ILE A 103 15.69 4.60 10.47
N GLU A 104 14.95 3.70 9.81
CA GLU A 104 15.27 2.27 9.73
C GLU A 104 16.58 2.02 8.96
N ALA A 105 16.80 2.70 7.84
CA ALA A 105 18.05 2.62 7.09
C ALA A 105 19.26 3.09 7.92
N ASN A 106 19.14 4.21 8.64
CA ASN A 106 20.19 4.71 9.54
C ASN A 106 20.41 3.81 10.77
N ALA A 107 19.37 3.09 11.22
CA ALA A 107 19.49 2.14 12.32
C ALA A 107 20.22 0.85 11.88
N SER A 108 19.95 0.36 10.67
CA SER A 108 20.70 -0.76 10.08
C SER A 108 22.18 -0.39 9.96
N ASP A 109 22.51 0.82 9.51
CA ASP A 109 23.92 1.26 9.34
C ASP A 109 24.76 1.21 10.62
N LYS A 110 24.13 1.42 11.77
CA LYS A 110 24.80 1.34 13.08
C LYS A 110 25.06 -0.07 13.59
N LEU A 111 24.40 -1.10 13.04
CA LEU A 111 24.61 -2.50 13.43
C LEU A 111 25.82 -3.14 12.73
N HIS A 112 26.28 -2.57 11.61
CA HIS A 112 27.40 -3.11 10.82
C HIS A 112 28.77 -2.91 11.50
N ASP A 113 28.90 -1.92 12.39
CA ASP A 113 30.16 -1.56 13.04
C ASP A 113 30.45 -2.30 14.36
N VAL A 114 29.55 -3.18 14.81
CA VAL A 114 29.82 -4.05 15.97
C VAL A 114 30.65 -5.27 15.51
N LYS A 115 31.90 -5.03 15.11
CA LYS A 115 32.92 -6.09 15.04
C LYS A 115 33.20 -6.55 16.46
N ILE A 116 32.42 -7.53 16.93
CA ILE A 116 32.76 -8.31 18.11
C ILE A 116 34.05 -9.07 17.77
N ALA A 117 35.19 -8.53 18.19
CA ALA A 117 36.41 -9.31 18.23
C ALA A 117 36.18 -10.47 19.22
N PRO A 118 36.45 -11.73 18.85
CA PRO A 118 36.38 -12.83 19.80
C PRO A 118 37.60 -12.72 20.71
N SER A 119 37.48 -11.97 21.80
CA SER A 119 38.43 -12.05 22.90
C SER A 119 38.17 -13.35 23.66
N LEU A 120 38.81 -14.43 23.20
CA LEU A 120 39.13 -15.59 24.03
C LEU A 120 40.26 -15.16 25.00
N PRO A 121 40.06 -15.19 26.32
CA PRO A 121 41.16 -15.29 27.25
C PRO A 121 41.48 -16.77 27.46
N SER A 122 42.68 -17.15 27.06
CA SER A 122 43.32 -18.41 27.38
C SER A 122 43.54 -18.50 28.91
N ASP A 123 42.74 -19.28 29.61
CA ASP A 123 43.02 -19.62 31.02
C ASP A 123 44.10 -20.70 31.09
N GLN A 124 45.35 -20.26 31.25
CA GLN A 124 46.37 -21.07 31.90
C GLN A 124 46.44 -20.75 33.40
N LYS A 125 46.23 -21.81 34.18
CA LYS A 125 46.96 -22.19 35.42
C LYS A 125 46.24 -22.02 36.77
N GLN A 126 46.18 -23.18 37.45
CA GLN A 126 46.46 -23.44 38.87
C GLN A 126 45.30 -23.58 39.87
N LYS A 127 45.12 -24.81 40.37
CA LYS A 127 44.91 -25.21 41.79
C LYS A 127 44.90 -26.75 41.86
N ASP A 128 45.98 -27.36 42.34
CA ASP A 128 46.16 -27.87 43.72
C ASP A 128 45.45 -29.20 43.98
N SER A 129 46.20 -30.30 43.90
CA SER A 129 46.26 -31.41 44.89
C SER A 129 47.31 -32.43 44.47
#